data_AF-A0A9Q0R5Z3-F1
#
_entry.id   AF-A0A9Q0R5Z3-F1
#
_cell.length_a   1.000
_cell.length_b   1.000
_cell.length_c   1.000
_cell.angle_alpha   90.00
_cell.angle_beta   90.00
_cell.angle_gamma   90.00
#
_symmetry.space_group_name_H-M   'P 1'
#
loop_
_entity.id
_entity.type
_entity.pdbx_description
1 polymer ?
#
loop_
_entity_poly.entity_id
_entity_poly.type
_entity_poly.pdbx_seq_one_letter_code
_entity_poly.pdbx_strand_id
1 'polypeptide(L)'
;MDLNLILLGDSGVGKTSIISQFLFQKPIETNYVPTEKLQKLTQTSKIQVNDIVVELTLFDTPGKLELANEIESIFSTFQIYFFVFDLKNRESFQNLEHWINFVPFQFKRNSLLVIVGNKNDSENEKVIKSEEIGEFANKNKALFYEVSVKKTEDIQDLITKSVQKKVEECEILIQGTFNNQVGGHGSLLKLKGNKVCKPCLQLEGDFYHLLSSKKELNCFLPFVPQAMGYVDLSSEKLKKGESMREFMINDLATSKSVPDGYVRYIVMDDLTAGYSKPCMMDIKMGTRGHGLDADPEKARIQTEKCLKSTSSSLGFRLAGRKVYLKEKKEFTKFERKVGQTMPKEQFPKELYQFFFNGVEFFEELQKFYLEKIEKFYDLMIQFKKLRSFSSSLLFLYDGEGKLNPKLYWIDFAHSYDNIPEGQDEDGFVFGLKNLIQILKELK
;
A
#
# COMPACT_ATOMS: atom_id res chain seq x y z
N MET A 1 -13.42 -16.10 -1.04
CA MET A 1 -12.89 -14.73 -0.92
C MET A 1 -14.01 -13.87 -0.40
N ASP A 2 -13.78 -13.09 0.66
CA ASP A 2 -14.85 -12.29 1.27
C ASP A 2 -14.74 -10.86 0.73
N LEU A 3 -15.85 -10.31 0.25
CA LEU A 3 -15.92 -8.93 -0.20
C LEU A 3 -17.11 -8.24 0.46
N ASN A 4 -16.89 -7.01 0.91
CA ASN A 4 -17.96 -6.15 1.42
C ASN A 4 -18.21 -5.02 0.41
N LEU A 5 -19.48 -4.83 0.06
CA LEU A 5 -19.96 -3.78 -0.84
C LEU A 5 -20.96 -2.90 -0.12
N ILE A 6 -20.73 -1.59 -0.13
CA ILE A 6 -21.64 -0.58 0.43
C ILE A 6 -22.26 0.28 -0.67
N LEU A 7 -23.55 0.60 -0.53
CA LEU A 7 -24.24 1.54 -1.41
C LEU A 7 -24.45 2.86 -0.66
N LEU A 8 -24.01 3.96 -1.26
CA LEU A 8 -24.13 5.33 -0.76
C LEU A 8 -24.89 6.18 -1.77
N GLY A 9 -25.60 7.21 -1.31
CA GLY A 9 -26.42 8.07 -2.16
C GLY A 9 -27.68 8.54 -1.45
N ASP A 10 -28.40 9.46 -2.07
CA ASP A 10 -29.58 10.09 -1.47
C ASP A 10 -30.73 9.12 -1.17
N SER A 11 -31.70 9.58 -0.39
CA SER A 11 -32.94 8.84 -0.13
C SER A 11 -33.74 8.67 -1.43
N GLY A 12 -34.34 7.50 -1.66
CA GLY A 12 -35.22 7.26 -2.81
C GLY A 12 -34.53 6.99 -4.16
N VAL A 13 -33.19 6.96 -4.22
CA VAL A 13 -32.42 6.63 -5.44
C VAL A 13 -32.43 5.14 -5.79
N GLY A 14 -32.86 4.27 -4.86
CA GLY A 14 -33.07 2.83 -5.11
C GLY A 14 -32.00 1.87 -4.57
N LYS A 15 -31.20 2.27 -3.58
CA LYS A 15 -30.16 1.43 -2.94
C LYS A 15 -30.71 0.08 -2.42
N THR A 16 -31.72 0.13 -1.55
CA THR A 16 -32.42 -1.06 -1.02
C THR A 16 -33.05 -1.91 -2.11
N SER A 17 -33.55 -1.28 -3.17
CA SER A 17 -34.18 -1.96 -4.30
C SER A 17 -33.15 -2.70 -5.16
N ILE A 18 -31.95 -2.13 -5.37
CA ILE A 18 -30.82 -2.81 -6.04
C ILE A 18 -30.44 -4.08 -5.26
N ILE A 19 -30.26 -3.98 -3.94
CA ILE A 19 -29.94 -5.14 -3.08
C ILE A 19 -31.04 -6.20 -3.16
N SER A 20 -32.30 -5.81 -2.98
CA SER A 20 -33.44 -6.72 -2.99
C SER A 20 -33.61 -7.42 -4.34
N GLN A 21 -33.42 -6.70 -5.44
CA GLN A 21 -33.50 -7.26 -6.79
C GLN A 21 -32.41 -8.29 -7.04
N PHE A 22 -31.17 -8.00 -6.61
CA PHE A 22 -30.05 -8.92 -6.75
C PHE A 22 -30.26 -10.23 -5.98
N LEU A 23 -30.71 -10.13 -4.72
CA LEU A 23 -30.81 -11.26 -3.80
C LEU A 23 -32.05 -12.12 -4.04
N PHE A 24 -33.19 -11.50 -4.32
CA PHE A 24 -34.48 -12.18 -4.32
C PHE A 24 -35.18 -12.22 -5.66
N GLN A 25 -34.72 -11.44 -6.65
CA GLN A 25 -35.38 -11.30 -7.95
C GLN A 25 -36.89 -10.99 -7.81
N LYS A 26 -37.26 -10.26 -6.75
CA LYS A 26 -38.66 -10.01 -6.37
C LYS A 26 -39.21 -8.78 -7.08
N PRO A 27 -40.53 -8.72 -7.34
CA PRO A 27 -41.19 -7.49 -7.77
C PRO A 27 -40.95 -6.37 -6.75
N ILE A 28 -40.63 -5.17 -7.23
CA ILE A 28 -40.41 -3.99 -6.40
C ILE A 28 -41.74 -3.63 -5.72
N GLU A 29 -41.80 -3.67 -4.38
CA GLU A 29 -42.96 -3.19 -3.63
C GLU A 29 -43.17 -1.69 -3.87
N THR A 30 -44.40 -1.28 -4.20
CA THR A 30 -44.74 0.10 -4.57
C THR A 30 -44.77 1.07 -3.38
N ASN A 31 -44.75 0.55 -2.15
CA ASN A 31 -44.80 1.34 -0.93
C ASN A 31 -43.37 1.62 -0.44
N TYR A 32 -42.83 2.78 -0.83
CA TYR A 32 -41.51 3.22 -0.40
C TYR A 32 -41.50 3.55 1.11
N VAL A 33 -40.66 2.85 1.86
CA VAL A 33 -40.33 3.17 3.26
C VAL A 33 -38.85 3.57 3.33
N PRO A 34 -38.50 4.78 3.81
CA PRO A 34 -37.11 5.20 3.98
C PRO A 34 -36.34 4.29 4.96
N THR A 35 -35.10 3.96 4.62
CA THR A 35 -34.19 3.21 5.51
C THR A 35 -33.69 4.13 6.64
N GLU A 36 -34.09 3.86 7.89
CA GLU A 36 -33.81 4.74 9.05
C GLU A 36 -32.50 4.45 9.79
N LYS A 37 -31.99 3.21 9.74
CA LYS A 37 -30.72 2.80 10.37
C LYS A 37 -29.86 2.09 9.35
N LEU A 38 -28.56 1.92 9.63
CA LEU A 38 -27.76 0.92 8.94
C LEU A 38 -28.41 -0.45 9.20
N GLN A 39 -29.38 -0.82 8.36
CA GLN A 39 -29.95 -2.15 8.41
C GLN A 39 -28.84 -3.06 7.92
N LYS A 40 -28.40 -3.94 8.81
CA LYS A 40 -27.79 -5.20 8.42
C LYS A 40 -28.83 -6.02 7.64
N LEU A 41 -29.12 -5.62 6.41
CA LEU A 41 -29.25 -6.60 5.34
C LEU A 41 -27.84 -7.12 5.06
N THR A 42 -27.18 -7.70 6.07
CA THR A 42 -25.99 -8.53 5.91
C THR A 42 -26.47 -9.80 5.25
N GLN A 43 -26.78 -9.66 3.97
CA GLN A 43 -27.21 -10.72 3.11
C GLN A 43 -25.99 -11.10 2.32
N THR A 44 -25.57 -12.33 2.56
CA THR A 44 -24.41 -12.89 1.92
C THR A 44 -24.86 -13.62 0.66
N SER A 45 -24.27 -13.29 -0.48
CA SER A 45 -24.46 -14.02 -1.73
C SER A 45 -23.14 -14.65 -2.16
N LYS A 46 -23.22 -15.88 -2.68
CA LYS A 46 -22.07 -16.57 -3.27
C LYS A 46 -22.05 -16.31 -4.77
N ILE A 47 -21.00 -15.66 -5.24
CA ILE A 47 -20.79 -15.36 -6.65
C ILE A 47 -19.58 -16.16 -7.14
N GLN A 48 -19.77 -16.96 -8.18
CA GLN A 48 -18.66 -17.65 -8.84
C GLN A 48 -17.97 -16.68 -9.80
N VAL A 49 -16.68 -16.41 -9.58
CA VAL A 49 -15.83 -15.65 -10.50
C VAL A 49 -14.62 -16.50 -10.83
N ASN A 50 -14.49 -16.92 -12.09
CA ASN A 50 -13.49 -17.91 -12.51
C ASN A 50 -13.56 -19.17 -11.61
N ASP A 51 -12.45 -19.54 -10.98
CA ASP A 51 -12.34 -20.69 -10.07
C ASP A 51 -12.58 -20.32 -8.59
N ILE A 52 -13.07 -19.11 -8.31
CA ILE A 52 -13.20 -18.56 -6.95
C ILE A 52 -14.67 -18.37 -6.61
N VAL A 53 -15.05 -18.84 -5.43
CA VAL A 53 -16.32 -18.47 -4.80
C VAL A 53 -16.08 -17.21 -3.98
N VAL A 54 -16.72 -16.12 -4.38
CA VAL A 54 -16.77 -14.86 -3.64
C VAL A 54 -17.98 -14.89 -2.72
N GLU A 55 -17.75 -14.69 -1.43
CA GLU A 55 -18.77 -14.48 -0.42
C GLU A 55 -18.97 -12.95 -0.29
N LEU A 56 -19.98 -12.43 -1.00
CA LEU A 56 -20.26 -11.00 -1.07
C LEU A 56 -21.25 -10.61 0.02
N THR A 57 -20.84 -9.70 0.90
CA THR A 57 -21.73 -9.06 1.88
C THR A 57 -22.14 -7.68 1.37
N LEU A 58 -23.45 -7.47 1.23
CA LEU A 58 -24.03 -6.20 0.80
C LEU A 58 -24.42 -5.35 2.01
N PHE A 59 -24.20 -4.04 1.93
CA PHE A 59 -24.54 -3.09 2.98
C PHE A 59 -25.44 -1.99 2.40
N ASP A 60 -26.70 -1.97 2.86
CA ASP A 60 -27.65 -0.90 2.58
C ASP A 60 -27.47 0.24 3.58
N THR A 61 -27.47 1.48 3.10
CA THR A 61 -27.34 2.66 3.97
C THR A 61 -28.58 3.55 3.90
N PRO A 62 -28.91 4.23 5.01
CA PRO A 62 -29.81 5.38 4.97
C PRO A 62 -29.36 6.41 3.94
N GLY A 63 -30.32 7.06 3.29
CA GLY A 63 -30.06 8.14 2.32
C GLY A 63 -29.85 9.52 2.95
N LYS A 64 -29.43 9.56 4.23
CA LYS A 64 -29.21 10.79 4.99
C LYS A 64 -27.78 10.82 5.52
N LEU A 65 -27.04 11.87 5.19
CA LEU A 65 -25.66 12.09 5.63
C LEU A 65 -25.53 12.23 7.17
N GLU A 66 -26.61 12.53 7.88
CA GLU A 66 -26.64 12.68 9.35
C GLU A 66 -26.32 11.38 10.13
N LEU A 67 -26.38 10.21 9.46
CA LEU A 67 -26.01 8.91 10.04
C LEU A 67 -24.54 8.54 9.73
N ALA A 68 -23.77 9.52 9.28
CA ALA A 68 -22.34 9.45 8.99
C ALA A 68 -21.52 8.75 10.08
N ASN A 69 -21.75 9.12 11.33
CA ASN A 69 -20.99 8.63 12.48
C ASN A 69 -21.13 7.11 12.68
N GLU A 70 -22.24 6.50 12.25
CA GLU A 70 -22.45 5.06 12.36
C GLU A 70 -21.62 4.26 11.33
N ILE A 71 -21.34 4.86 10.17
CA ILE A 71 -20.67 4.20 9.04
C ILE A 71 -19.17 4.48 9.04
N GLU A 72 -18.73 5.62 9.61
CA GLU A 72 -17.32 6.04 9.60
C GLU A 72 -16.37 4.98 10.15
N SER A 73 -16.78 4.31 11.23
CA SER A 73 -15.97 3.27 11.90
C SER A 73 -15.74 2.01 11.08
N ILE A 74 -16.58 1.74 10.07
CA ILE A 74 -16.55 0.51 9.27
C ILE A 74 -16.11 0.74 7.82
N PHE A 75 -15.79 1.97 7.43
CA PHE A 75 -15.39 2.23 6.04
C PHE A 75 -14.18 1.40 5.59
N SER A 76 -13.22 1.17 6.47
CA SER A 76 -12.05 0.31 6.18
C SER A 76 -12.42 -1.12 5.75
N THR A 77 -13.63 -1.58 6.09
CA THR A 77 -14.07 -2.95 5.80
C THR A 77 -14.59 -3.14 4.38
N PHE A 78 -14.88 -2.08 3.62
CA PHE A 78 -15.49 -2.17 2.28
C PHE A 78 -14.44 -2.18 1.16
N GLN A 79 -14.59 -3.11 0.23
CA GLN A 79 -13.74 -3.20 -0.96
C GLN A 79 -14.42 -2.62 -2.21
N ILE A 80 -15.75 -2.46 -2.19
CA ILE A 80 -16.53 -1.93 -3.30
C ILE A 80 -17.48 -0.85 -2.75
N TYR A 81 -17.48 0.32 -3.36
CA TYR A 81 -18.37 1.43 -3.04
C TYR A 81 -19.23 1.76 -4.25
N PHE A 82 -20.55 1.63 -4.09
CA PHE A 82 -21.51 2.08 -5.08
C PHE A 82 -22.03 3.46 -4.67
N PHE A 83 -21.92 4.44 -5.56
CA PHE A 83 -22.49 5.77 -5.41
C PHE A 83 -23.70 5.87 -6.34
N VAL A 84 -24.88 5.73 -5.76
CA VAL A 84 -26.15 5.56 -6.47
C VAL A 84 -26.88 6.90 -6.55
N PHE A 85 -27.33 7.26 -7.74
CA PHE A 85 -28.20 8.41 -7.98
C PHE A 85 -29.35 8.03 -8.91
N ASP A 86 -30.35 8.89 -8.99
CA ASP A 86 -31.50 8.72 -9.87
C ASP A 86 -31.30 9.54 -11.16
N LEU A 87 -31.30 8.88 -12.32
CA LEU A 87 -31.13 9.52 -13.63
C LEU A 87 -32.20 10.58 -13.95
N LYS A 88 -33.34 10.54 -13.24
CA LYS A 88 -34.45 11.49 -13.36
C LYS A 88 -34.39 12.62 -12.33
N ASN A 89 -33.37 12.64 -11.46
CA ASN A 89 -33.20 13.64 -10.41
C ASN A 89 -31.77 14.23 -10.43
N ARG A 90 -31.63 15.43 -10.99
CA ARG A 90 -30.34 16.16 -11.08
C ARG A 90 -29.73 16.46 -9.71
N GLU A 91 -30.54 16.75 -8.69
CA GLU A 91 -30.04 17.03 -7.34
C GLU A 91 -29.29 15.81 -6.77
N SER A 92 -29.84 14.61 -6.97
CA SER A 92 -29.20 13.37 -6.49
C SER A 92 -27.83 13.10 -7.14
N PHE A 93 -27.61 13.58 -8.37
CA PHE A 93 -26.32 13.50 -9.04
C PHE A 93 -25.33 14.54 -8.50
N GLN A 94 -25.79 15.78 -8.28
CA GLN A 94 -24.97 16.84 -7.67
C GLN A 94 -24.48 16.44 -6.27
N ASN A 95 -25.34 15.78 -5.50
CA ASN A 95 -25.01 15.30 -4.16
C ASN A 95 -23.96 14.17 -4.13
N LEU A 96 -23.65 13.52 -5.26
CA LEU A 96 -22.62 12.47 -5.30
C LEU A 96 -21.23 12.99 -4.89
N GLU A 97 -20.91 14.26 -5.16
CA GLU A 97 -19.61 14.82 -4.76
C GLU A 97 -19.48 14.82 -3.22
N HIS A 98 -20.58 15.07 -2.50
CA HIS A 98 -20.62 14.97 -1.05
C HIS A 98 -20.47 13.52 -0.59
N TRP A 99 -21.18 12.57 -1.20
CA TRP A 99 -21.07 11.14 -0.85
C TRP A 99 -19.68 10.56 -1.09
N ILE A 100 -19.02 10.93 -2.19
CA ILE A 100 -17.65 10.49 -2.49
C ILE A 100 -16.66 11.11 -1.49
N ASN A 101 -16.82 12.39 -1.16
CA ASN A 101 -15.95 13.06 -0.19
C ASN A 101 -16.19 12.61 1.25
N PHE A 102 -17.36 12.04 1.53
CA PHE A 102 -17.69 11.45 2.82
C PHE A 102 -16.84 10.21 3.13
N VAL A 103 -16.41 9.45 2.10
CA VAL A 103 -15.48 8.34 2.30
C VAL A 103 -14.04 8.88 2.45
N PRO A 104 -13.34 8.60 3.57
CA PRO A 104 -11.95 9.02 3.75
C PRO A 104 -11.04 8.57 2.60
N PHE A 105 -10.13 9.45 2.20
CA PHE A 105 -9.27 9.27 1.02
C PHE A 105 -8.44 7.99 1.07
N GLN A 106 -7.97 7.58 2.26
CA GLN A 106 -7.20 6.35 2.43
C GLN A 106 -8.00 5.09 2.06
N PHE A 107 -9.33 5.09 2.29
CA PHE A 107 -10.18 3.94 1.96
C PHE A 107 -10.57 3.92 0.49
N LYS A 108 -10.76 5.10 -0.13
CA LYS A 108 -11.02 5.22 -1.58
C LYS A 108 -9.89 4.67 -2.44
N ARG A 109 -8.64 4.80 -2.00
CA ARG A 109 -7.46 4.41 -2.80
C ARG A 109 -7.34 2.91 -3.07
N ASN A 110 -7.89 2.07 -2.19
CA ASN A 110 -7.74 0.61 -2.25
C ASN A 110 -9.05 -0.12 -2.59
N SER A 111 -10.11 0.63 -2.90
CA SER A 111 -11.45 0.10 -3.13
C SER A 111 -11.95 0.44 -4.53
N LEU A 112 -12.81 -0.42 -5.07
CA LEU A 112 -13.44 -0.18 -6.36
C LEU A 112 -14.59 0.82 -6.17
N LEU A 113 -14.48 1.98 -6.79
CA LEU A 113 -15.54 2.99 -6.79
C LEU A 113 -16.40 2.80 -8.04
N VAL A 114 -17.73 2.80 -7.87
CA VAL A 114 -18.69 2.61 -8.96
C VAL A 114 -19.79 3.64 -8.84
N ILE A 115 -19.96 4.47 -9.87
CA ILE A 115 -21.08 5.39 -10.04
C ILE A 115 -22.23 4.63 -10.69
N VAL A 116 -23.41 4.68 -10.07
CA VAL A 116 -24.59 3.92 -10.51
C VAL A 116 -25.75 4.88 -10.77
N GLY A 117 -26.04 5.12 -12.04
CA GLY A 117 -27.23 5.86 -12.46
C GLY A 117 -28.44 4.94 -12.54
N ASN A 118 -29.31 4.99 -11.55
CA ASN A 118 -30.50 4.13 -11.49
C ASN A 118 -31.72 4.79 -12.18
N LYS A 119 -32.77 3.99 -12.39
CA LYS A 119 -34.04 4.34 -13.04
C LYS A 119 -33.89 4.60 -14.54
N ASN A 120 -33.00 3.87 -15.20
CA ASN A 120 -32.82 3.83 -16.65
C ASN A 120 -33.96 3.10 -17.39
N ASP A 121 -35.21 3.40 -17.00
CA ASP A 121 -36.42 2.79 -17.54
C ASP A 121 -36.89 3.46 -18.84
N SER A 122 -36.60 4.76 -18.98
CA SER A 122 -37.14 5.63 -20.04
C SER A 122 -36.11 6.72 -20.36
N GLU A 123 -35.63 6.75 -21.60
CA GLU A 123 -34.63 7.72 -22.05
C GLU A 123 -35.13 9.17 -21.96
N ASN A 124 -36.42 9.38 -22.27
CA ASN A 124 -37.04 10.70 -22.30
C ASN A 124 -37.20 11.35 -20.92
N GLU A 125 -37.05 10.57 -19.84
CA GLU A 125 -37.17 11.07 -18.46
C GLU A 125 -35.79 11.35 -17.83
N LYS A 126 -34.69 11.03 -18.52
CA LYS A 126 -33.35 11.35 -18.03
C LYS A 126 -33.11 12.85 -18.08
N VAL A 127 -32.63 13.42 -16.97
CA VAL A 127 -32.31 14.86 -16.86
C VAL A 127 -30.80 15.13 -16.81
N ILE A 128 -30.00 14.07 -16.97
CA ILE A 128 -28.53 14.08 -16.90
C ILE A 128 -28.01 13.29 -18.10
N LYS A 129 -27.00 13.83 -18.78
CA LYS A 129 -26.40 13.18 -19.96
C LYS A 129 -25.37 12.14 -19.54
N SER A 130 -25.30 11.01 -20.24
CA SER A 130 -24.30 9.96 -19.97
C SER A 130 -22.85 10.48 -20.08
N GLU A 131 -22.60 11.47 -20.95
CA GLU A 131 -21.30 12.15 -21.07
C GLU A 131 -20.91 12.88 -19.77
N GLU A 132 -21.83 13.65 -19.18
CA GLU A 132 -21.64 14.39 -17.91
C GLU A 132 -21.31 13.41 -16.76
N ILE A 133 -21.98 12.25 -16.74
CA ILE A 133 -21.75 11.23 -15.72
C ILE A 133 -20.39 10.53 -15.95
N GLY A 134 -20.03 10.25 -17.21
CA GLY A 134 -18.75 9.67 -17.58
C GLY A 134 -17.56 10.56 -17.20
N GLU A 135 -17.66 11.88 -17.43
CA GLU A 135 -16.66 12.86 -16.99
C GLU A 135 -16.52 12.86 -15.45
N PHE A 136 -17.63 12.84 -14.73
CA PHE A 136 -17.62 12.76 -13.27
C PHE A 136 -16.99 11.46 -12.76
N ALA A 137 -17.29 10.32 -13.37
CA ALA A 137 -16.70 9.03 -13.02
C ALA A 137 -15.18 9.01 -13.28
N ASN A 138 -14.74 9.53 -14.44
CA ASN A 138 -13.33 9.66 -14.80
C ASN A 138 -12.55 10.56 -13.82
N LYS A 139 -13.11 11.72 -13.45
CA LYS A 139 -12.54 12.63 -12.44
C LYS A 139 -12.27 11.91 -11.12
N ASN A 140 -13.16 10.99 -10.73
CA ASN A 140 -13.10 10.25 -9.48
C ASN A 140 -12.44 8.87 -9.59
N LYS A 141 -11.93 8.48 -10.77
CA LYS A 141 -11.37 7.13 -11.06
C LYS A 141 -12.35 6.00 -10.71
N ALA A 142 -13.64 6.23 -10.98
CA ALA A 142 -14.72 5.28 -10.72
C ALA A 142 -15.19 4.62 -12.02
N LEU A 143 -15.72 3.40 -11.92
CA LEU A 143 -16.53 2.81 -12.98
C LEU A 143 -17.89 3.52 -13.05
N PHE A 144 -18.58 3.39 -14.18
CA PHE A 144 -19.92 3.96 -14.38
C PHE A 144 -20.85 2.93 -15.02
N TYR A 145 -22.05 2.78 -14.46
CA TYR A 145 -23.13 1.99 -15.01
C TYR A 145 -24.46 2.74 -14.93
N GLU A 146 -25.26 2.66 -15.99
CA GLU A 146 -26.69 3.03 -15.95
C GLU A 146 -27.52 1.75 -15.84
N VAL A 147 -28.44 1.71 -14.88
CA VAL A 147 -29.24 0.52 -14.59
C VAL A 147 -30.71 0.86 -14.36
N SER A 148 -31.57 -0.13 -14.59
CA SER A 148 -32.92 -0.16 -14.07
C SER A 148 -33.06 -1.33 -13.10
N VAL A 149 -33.48 -1.06 -11.86
CA VAL A 149 -33.85 -2.13 -10.91
C VAL A 149 -35.00 -3.01 -11.44
N LYS A 150 -35.82 -2.52 -12.39
CA LYS A 150 -36.88 -3.34 -13.01
C LYS A 150 -36.31 -4.41 -13.96
N LYS A 151 -35.07 -4.25 -14.42
CA LYS A 151 -34.38 -5.21 -15.28
C LYS A 151 -33.41 -6.02 -14.43
N THR A 152 -33.76 -7.28 -14.18
CA THR A 152 -32.90 -8.18 -13.38
C THR A 152 -31.50 -8.30 -13.97
N GLU A 153 -31.39 -8.36 -15.29
CA GLU A 153 -30.10 -8.44 -16.00
C GLU A 153 -29.19 -7.25 -15.68
N ASP A 154 -29.70 -6.02 -15.69
CA ASP A 154 -28.91 -4.81 -15.35
C ASP A 154 -28.29 -4.93 -13.96
N ILE A 155 -29.05 -5.42 -12.98
CA ILE A 155 -28.60 -5.53 -11.58
C ILE A 155 -27.62 -6.71 -11.40
N GLN A 156 -27.88 -7.84 -12.03
CA GLN A 156 -26.96 -8.98 -12.02
C GLN A 156 -25.62 -8.59 -12.66
N ASP A 157 -25.66 -7.94 -13.83
CA ASP A 157 -24.46 -7.47 -14.53
C ASP A 157 -23.68 -6.45 -13.71
N LEU A 158 -24.35 -5.43 -13.15
CA LEU A 158 -23.73 -4.40 -12.31
C LEU A 158 -22.90 -5.03 -11.19
N ILE A 159 -23.50 -5.95 -10.42
CA ILE A 159 -22.82 -6.56 -9.27
C ILE A 159 -21.76 -7.55 -9.74
N THR A 160 -22.06 -8.42 -10.70
CA THR A 160 -21.13 -9.46 -11.16
C THR A 160 -19.89 -8.86 -11.81
N LYS A 161 -20.04 -7.85 -12.69
CA LYS A 161 -18.92 -7.16 -13.33
C LYS A 161 -18.08 -6.37 -12.32
N SER A 162 -18.72 -5.73 -11.32
CA SER A 162 -18.00 -5.02 -10.26
C SER A 162 -17.21 -5.98 -9.37
N VAL A 163 -17.80 -7.11 -8.98
CA VAL A 163 -17.13 -8.14 -8.20
C VAL A 163 -15.99 -8.77 -8.98
N GLN A 164 -16.22 -9.11 -10.26
CA GLN A 164 -15.18 -9.63 -11.14
C GLN A 164 -14.00 -8.64 -11.24
N LYS A 165 -14.28 -7.37 -11.50
CA LYS A 165 -13.24 -6.34 -11.56
C LYS A 165 -12.44 -6.27 -10.27
N LYS A 166 -13.10 -6.36 -9.11
CA LYS A 166 -12.41 -6.33 -7.82
C LYS A 166 -11.58 -7.59 -7.58
N VAL A 167 -12.07 -8.76 -7.97
CA VAL A 167 -11.30 -10.01 -7.91
C VAL A 167 -10.04 -9.91 -8.78
N GLU A 168 -10.15 -9.39 -10.00
CA GLU A 168 -9.01 -9.17 -10.91
C GLU A 168 -7.97 -8.19 -10.33
N GLU A 169 -8.40 -7.14 -9.60
CA GLU A 169 -7.48 -6.22 -8.92
C GLU A 169 -6.72 -6.87 -7.76
N CYS A 170 -7.36 -7.80 -7.06
CA CYS A 170 -6.77 -8.54 -5.94
C CYS A 170 -5.95 -9.75 -6.42
N GLU A 171 -6.13 -10.18 -7.66
CA GLU A 171 -5.41 -11.30 -8.23
C GLU A 171 -3.93 -10.96 -8.38
N ILE A 172 -3.08 -11.80 -7.80
CA ILE A 172 -1.64 -11.74 -8.00
C ILE A 172 -1.14 -13.05 -8.61
N LEU A 173 -0.21 -12.89 -9.56
CA LEU A 173 0.46 -14.00 -10.21
C LEU A 173 1.94 -13.97 -9.82
N ILE A 174 2.39 -15.01 -9.11
CA ILE A 174 3.77 -15.11 -8.64
C ILE A 174 4.63 -15.69 -9.77
N GLN A 175 5.69 -14.96 -10.13
CA GLN A 175 6.58 -15.31 -11.25
C GLN A 175 7.93 -15.90 -10.81
N GLY A 176 8.20 -15.95 -9.50
CA GLY A 176 9.45 -16.46 -8.94
C GLY A 176 10.12 -15.47 -7.98
N THR A 177 11.44 -15.57 -7.84
CA THR A 177 12.24 -14.70 -6.96
C THR A 177 12.52 -13.34 -7.60
N PHE A 178 12.52 -12.29 -6.78
CA PHE A 178 12.90 -10.95 -7.21
C PHE A 178 14.41 -10.76 -7.17
N ASN A 179 15.03 -10.52 -8.33
CA ASN A 179 16.49 -10.54 -8.49
C ASN A 179 17.18 -9.17 -8.22
N ASN A 180 16.41 -8.10 -8.05
CA ASN A 180 16.91 -6.74 -7.79
C ASN A 180 16.85 -6.38 -6.31
N GLN A 181 17.21 -7.30 -5.43
CA GLN A 181 17.31 -7.03 -4.00
C GLN A 181 18.77 -6.78 -3.61
N VAL A 182 18.98 -5.79 -2.73
CA VAL A 182 20.25 -5.56 -2.03
C VAL A 182 19.93 -5.51 -0.54
N GLY A 183 20.63 -6.31 0.27
CA GLY A 183 20.34 -6.40 1.70
C GLY A 183 19.06 -7.20 2.04
N GLY A 184 18.61 -7.09 3.29
CA GLY A 184 17.46 -7.83 3.82
C GLY A 184 17.77 -9.27 4.32
N HIS A 185 16.77 -9.89 4.96
CA HIS A 185 16.86 -11.25 5.52
C HIS A 185 15.96 -12.29 4.81
N GLY A 186 15.03 -11.85 3.96
CA GLY A 186 14.13 -12.73 3.20
C GLY A 186 14.15 -12.39 1.72
N SER A 187 14.02 -13.41 0.88
CA SER A 187 13.88 -13.25 -0.57
C SER A 187 12.52 -12.63 -0.89
N LEU A 188 12.54 -11.49 -1.58
CA LEU A 188 11.36 -10.93 -2.21
C LEU A 188 10.89 -11.86 -3.34
N LEU A 189 9.59 -12.00 -3.52
CA LEU A 189 9.00 -12.67 -4.67
C LEU A 189 8.53 -11.64 -5.69
N LYS A 190 8.71 -11.93 -6.96
CA LYS A 190 8.24 -11.09 -8.06
C LYS A 190 6.81 -11.47 -8.42
N LEU A 191 5.95 -10.47 -8.54
CA LEU A 191 4.59 -10.61 -9.02
C LEU A 191 4.48 -10.09 -10.46
N LYS A 192 3.51 -10.58 -11.22
CA LYS A 192 3.10 -9.98 -12.49
C LYS A 192 2.59 -8.56 -12.23
N GLY A 193 2.99 -7.61 -13.07
CA GLY A 193 2.48 -6.23 -13.03
C GLY A 193 3.23 -5.29 -12.10
N ASN A 194 4.57 -5.27 -12.15
CA ASN A 194 5.44 -4.32 -11.43
C ASN A 194 5.21 -4.29 -9.91
N LYS A 195 4.90 -5.46 -9.32
CA LYS A 195 4.73 -5.63 -7.88
C LYS A 195 5.68 -6.70 -7.37
N VAL A 196 5.98 -6.63 -6.09
CA VAL A 196 6.73 -7.63 -5.33
C VAL A 196 5.98 -7.99 -4.08
N CYS A 197 6.27 -9.15 -3.51
CA CYS A 197 5.84 -9.44 -2.15
C CYS A 197 7.01 -9.81 -1.26
N LYS A 198 6.98 -9.28 -0.04
CA LYS A 198 8.02 -9.44 0.99
C LYS A 198 7.45 -10.27 2.13
N PRO A 199 8.16 -11.31 2.63
CA PRO A 199 7.76 -11.96 3.87
C PRO A 199 7.56 -10.90 4.95
N CYS A 200 6.38 -10.85 5.54
CA CYS A 200 5.98 -9.78 6.44
C CYS A 200 5.74 -10.32 7.84
N LEU A 201 6.42 -9.74 8.82
CA LEU A 201 6.06 -9.91 10.22
C LEU A 201 4.86 -9.01 10.53
N GLN A 202 4.00 -9.42 11.46
CA GLN A 202 2.81 -8.63 11.82
C GLN A 202 3.18 -7.19 12.21
N LEU A 203 4.22 -7.01 13.03
CA LEU A 203 4.72 -5.70 13.45
C LEU A 203 5.10 -4.77 12.28
N GLU A 204 5.67 -5.32 11.19
CA GLU A 204 6.01 -4.52 10.01
C GLU A 204 4.74 -4.04 9.31
N GLY A 205 3.76 -4.93 9.18
CA GLY A 205 2.45 -4.64 8.61
C GLY A 205 1.65 -3.61 9.41
N ASP A 206 1.62 -3.76 10.74
CA ASP A 206 0.98 -2.83 11.67
C ASP A 206 1.58 -1.43 11.53
N PHE A 207 2.89 -1.32 11.31
CA PHE A 207 3.55 -0.03 11.11
C PHE A 207 3.18 0.64 9.77
N TYR A 208 3.06 -0.13 8.68
CA TYR A 208 2.50 0.42 7.43
C TYR A 208 1.06 0.91 7.60
N HIS A 209 0.24 0.17 8.36
CA HIS A 209 -1.11 0.60 8.69
C HIS A 209 -1.12 1.87 9.56
N LEU A 210 -0.24 1.96 10.55
CA LEU A 210 -0.07 3.14 11.40
C LEU A 210 0.23 4.40 10.58
N LEU A 211 1.23 4.33 9.68
CA LEU A 211 1.64 5.47 8.84
C LEU A 211 0.53 5.97 7.91
N SER A 212 -0.37 5.08 7.48
CA SER A 212 -1.47 5.41 6.56
C SER A 212 -2.78 5.78 7.26
N SER A 213 -2.96 5.35 8.51
CA SER A 213 -4.17 5.61 9.30
C SER A 213 -4.08 6.92 10.10
N LYS A 214 -2.90 7.28 10.60
CA LYS A 214 -2.70 8.53 11.37
C LYS A 214 -2.37 9.69 10.45
N LYS A 215 -3.32 10.63 10.31
CA LYS A 215 -3.19 11.81 9.44
C LYS A 215 -1.89 12.61 9.66
N GLU A 216 -1.45 12.74 10.91
CA GLU A 216 -0.20 13.43 11.27
C GLU A 216 1.06 12.73 10.72
N LEU A 217 1.03 11.40 10.55
CA LEU A 217 2.14 10.60 10.03
C LEU A 217 2.15 10.50 8.50
N ASN A 218 1.12 11.00 7.81
CA ASN A 218 1.05 10.95 6.35
C ASN A 218 2.22 11.66 5.64
N CYS A 219 2.92 12.56 6.35
CA CYS A 219 4.14 13.21 5.87
C CYS A 219 5.28 12.23 5.57
N PHE A 220 5.27 11.02 6.14
CA PHE A 220 6.24 9.96 5.88
C PHE A 220 5.89 9.12 4.63
N LEU A 221 4.65 9.16 4.14
CA LEU A 221 4.21 8.33 2.99
C LEU A 221 5.08 8.50 1.73
N PRO A 222 5.58 9.71 1.38
CA PRO A 222 6.50 9.88 0.25
C PRO A 222 7.86 9.19 0.41
N PHE A 223 8.20 8.76 1.62
CA PHE A 223 9.46 8.10 1.96
C PHE A 223 9.30 6.60 2.19
N VAL A 224 8.11 6.02 2.11
CA VAL A 224 7.93 4.57 2.34
C VAL A 224 7.39 3.89 1.08
N PRO A 225 7.73 2.63 0.80
CA PRO A 225 7.09 1.87 -0.26
C PRO A 225 5.58 1.81 -0.04
N GLN A 226 4.81 1.85 -1.13
CA GLN A 226 3.38 1.67 -1.02
C GLN A 226 3.07 0.20 -0.73
N ALA A 227 2.49 -0.07 0.43
CA ALA A 227 1.91 -1.36 0.78
C ALA A 227 0.45 -1.41 0.32
N MET A 228 0.09 -2.48 -0.39
CA MET A 228 -1.25 -2.66 -0.97
C MET A 228 -2.14 -3.59 -0.14
N GLY A 229 -1.52 -4.44 0.67
CA GLY A 229 -2.21 -5.50 1.41
C GLY A 229 -1.28 -6.67 1.68
N TYR A 230 -1.84 -7.76 2.19
CA TYR A 230 -1.16 -9.02 2.40
C TYR A 230 -1.52 -10.05 1.36
N VAL A 231 -0.71 -11.10 1.26
CA VAL A 231 -1.10 -12.37 0.68
C VAL A 231 -0.52 -13.48 1.55
N ASP A 232 -1.31 -14.48 1.87
CA ASP A 232 -0.85 -15.65 2.61
C ASP A 232 -0.54 -16.76 1.58
N LEU A 233 0.72 -17.18 1.50
CA LEU A 233 1.21 -18.12 0.49
C LEU A 233 1.56 -19.47 1.08
N SER A 234 1.15 -20.55 0.40
CA SER A 234 1.47 -21.91 0.81
C SER A 234 2.98 -22.17 0.71
N SER A 235 3.59 -22.56 1.84
CA SER A 235 5.01 -22.89 1.92
C SER A 235 5.38 -24.08 1.05
N GLU A 236 4.46 -25.03 0.86
CA GLU A 236 4.69 -26.22 0.04
C GLU A 236 4.76 -25.87 -1.45
N LYS A 237 3.79 -25.09 -1.94
CA LYS A 237 3.75 -24.66 -3.35
C LYS A 237 4.94 -23.77 -3.70
N LEU A 238 5.35 -22.87 -2.80
CA LEU A 238 6.56 -22.05 -2.96
C LEU A 238 7.82 -22.90 -3.18
N LYS A 239 7.97 -24.02 -2.46
CA LYS A 239 9.11 -24.94 -2.63
C LYS A 239 9.13 -25.62 -4.00
N LYS A 240 7.96 -25.84 -4.61
CA LYS A 240 7.83 -26.45 -5.94
C LYS A 240 8.12 -25.47 -7.08
N GLY A 241 8.28 -24.18 -6.80
CA GLY A 241 8.60 -23.16 -7.80
C GLY A 241 7.48 -22.92 -8.81
N GLU A 242 6.24 -23.30 -8.47
CA GLU A 242 5.09 -23.19 -9.34
C GLU A 242 4.62 -21.73 -9.44
N SER A 243 4.21 -21.31 -10.64
CA SER A 243 3.44 -20.08 -10.78
C SER A 243 2.13 -20.26 -10.03
N MET A 244 1.89 -19.42 -9.04
CA MET A 244 0.67 -19.46 -8.24
C MET A 244 -0.20 -18.25 -8.53
N ARG A 245 -1.50 -18.52 -8.57
CA ARG A 245 -2.58 -17.53 -8.59
C ARG A 245 -3.12 -17.41 -7.17
N GLU A 246 -2.95 -16.25 -6.56
CA GLU A 246 -3.36 -15.99 -5.18
C GLU A 246 -4.09 -14.65 -5.08
N PHE A 247 -4.80 -14.42 -3.96
CA PHE A 247 -5.61 -13.22 -3.76
C PHE A 247 -5.07 -12.35 -2.64
N MET A 248 -4.92 -11.07 -2.94
CA MET A 248 -4.50 -10.06 -1.99
C MET A 248 -5.61 -9.77 -0.98
N ILE A 249 -5.23 -9.75 0.29
CA ILE A 249 -5.99 -9.27 1.43
C ILE A 249 -5.67 -7.78 1.58
N ASN A 250 -6.54 -6.90 1.11
CA ASN A 250 -6.25 -5.46 1.02
C ASN A 250 -6.22 -4.73 2.37
N ASP A 251 -6.66 -5.38 3.45
CA ASP A 251 -6.70 -4.78 4.78
C ASP A 251 -5.36 -5.01 5.52
N LEU A 252 -4.55 -3.95 5.59
CA LEU A 252 -3.28 -3.96 6.33
C LEU A 252 -3.48 -3.98 7.86
N ALA A 253 -4.67 -3.63 8.36
CA ALA A 253 -5.01 -3.72 9.78
C ALA A 253 -5.42 -5.13 10.20
N THR A 254 -5.46 -6.09 9.27
CA THR A 254 -6.00 -7.41 9.56
C THR A 254 -5.16 -8.15 10.61
N SER A 255 -5.79 -8.50 11.72
CA SER A 255 -5.23 -9.38 12.76
C SER A 255 -5.53 -10.86 12.49
N LYS A 256 -6.05 -11.20 11.30
CA LYS A 256 -6.38 -12.57 10.91
C LYS A 256 -5.14 -13.47 11.06
N SER A 257 -5.32 -14.60 11.75
CA SER A 257 -4.29 -15.62 11.86
C SER A 257 -3.90 -16.14 10.48
N VAL A 258 -2.59 -16.34 10.29
CA VAL A 258 -2.08 -16.99 9.07
C VAL A 258 -2.41 -18.47 9.16
N PRO A 259 -3.04 -19.09 8.14
CA PRO A 259 -3.37 -20.51 8.16
C PRO A 259 -2.12 -21.40 8.31
N ASP A 260 -2.28 -22.56 8.93
CA ASP A 260 -1.18 -23.52 9.08
C ASP A 260 -0.58 -23.92 7.73
N GLY A 261 0.75 -23.87 7.63
CA GLY A 261 1.48 -24.15 6.39
C GLY A 261 1.61 -22.96 5.42
N TYR A 262 1.02 -21.80 5.75
CA TYR A 262 1.14 -20.57 4.98
C TYR A 262 2.13 -19.58 5.60
N VAL A 263 2.67 -18.67 4.78
CA VAL A 263 3.50 -17.55 5.20
C VAL A 263 2.87 -16.26 4.67
N ARG A 264 2.75 -15.25 5.53
CA ARG A 264 2.24 -13.93 5.16
C ARG A 264 3.30 -13.11 4.45
N TYR A 265 2.91 -12.52 3.33
CA TYR A 265 3.70 -11.56 2.58
C TYR A 265 2.94 -10.25 2.47
N ILE A 266 3.66 -9.13 2.54
CA ILE A 266 3.11 -7.81 2.19
C ILE A 266 3.36 -7.56 0.72
N VAL A 267 2.32 -7.15 0.00
CA VAL A 267 2.37 -6.81 -1.43
C VAL A 267 2.70 -5.33 -1.57
N MET A 268 3.71 -5.03 -2.38
CA MET A 268 4.21 -3.67 -2.59
C MET A 268 4.57 -3.46 -4.06
N ASP A 269 4.75 -2.20 -4.45
CA ASP A 269 5.31 -1.87 -5.76
C ASP A 269 6.76 -2.37 -5.90
N ASP A 270 7.10 -2.84 -7.11
CA ASP A 270 8.48 -3.02 -7.52
C ASP A 270 9.12 -1.64 -7.68
N LEU A 271 9.94 -1.25 -6.70
CA LEU A 271 10.59 0.07 -6.67
C LEU A 271 11.55 0.28 -7.86
N THR A 272 11.99 -0.81 -8.50
CA THR A 272 12.87 -0.82 -9.68
C THR A 272 12.11 -0.91 -11.01
N ALA A 273 10.77 -0.95 -10.98
CA ALA A 273 9.96 -0.98 -12.18
C ALA A 273 10.28 0.22 -13.09
N GLY A 274 10.55 -0.08 -14.36
CA GLY A 274 10.94 0.91 -15.36
C GLY A 274 12.42 1.28 -15.38
N TYR A 275 13.25 0.73 -14.48
CA TYR A 275 14.70 0.94 -14.53
C TYR A 275 15.36 -0.07 -15.48
N SER A 276 16.28 0.42 -16.30
CA SER A 276 17.09 -0.39 -17.22
C SER A 276 18.23 -1.09 -16.46
N LYS A 277 18.95 -0.33 -15.63
CA LYS A 277 20.09 -0.77 -14.82
C LYS A 277 19.94 -0.29 -13.38
N PRO A 278 19.06 -0.91 -12.57
CA PRO A 278 18.78 -0.45 -11.21
C PRO A 278 20.04 -0.52 -10.33
N CYS A 279 20.46 0.66 -9.88
CA CYS A 279 21.55 0.88 -8.93
C CYS A 279 20.95 1.16 -7.55
N MET A 280 21.45 0.47 -6.53
CA MET A 280 20.83 0.46 -5.21
C MET A 280 21.85 0.47 -4.09
N MET A 281 21.54 1.16 -2.99
CA MET A 281 22.35 1.15 -1.77
C MET A 281 21.41 1.07 -0.57
N ASP A 282 21.63 0.08 0.29
CA ASP A 282 20.90 -0.14 1.53
C ASP A 282 21.79 0.28 2.70
N ILE A 283 21.39 1.33 3.42
CA ILE A 283 22.05 1.81 4.64
C ILE A 283 21.16 1.48 5.82
N LYS A 284 21.63 0.59 6.68
CA LYS A 284 20.93 0.23 7.93
C LYS A 284 21.22 1.28 8.99
N MET A 285 20.17 1.87 9.53
CA MET A 285 20.22 3.01 10.42
C MET A 285 20.20 2.59 11.88
N GLY A 286 20.72 3.48 12.73
CA GLY A 286 20.76 3.34 14.18
C GLY A 286 22.08 2.81 14.74
N THR A 287 22.30 3.15 16.01
CA THR A 287 23.36 2.59 16.87
C THR A 287 22.92 1.27 17.52
N ARG A 288 21.61 1.00 17.55
CA ARG A 288 21.01 -0.20 18.12
C ARG A 288 20.23 -1.01 17.08
N GLY A 289 20.53 -2.31 17.00
CA GLY A 289 19.97 -3.22 15.99
C GLY A 289 18.82 -4.12 16.47
N HIS A 290 18.37 -3.97 17.72
CA HIS A 290 17.29 -4.77 18.30
C HIS A 290 16.17 -3.88 18.84
N GLY A 291 14.92 -4.34 18.68
CA GLY A 291 13.74 -3.66 19.20
C GLY A 291 13.65 -3.71 20.73
N LEU A 292 12.51 -3.22 21.25
CA LEU A 292 12.23 -3.22 22.69
C LEU A 292 11.99 -4.64 23.23
N ASP A 293 11.33 -5.48 22.43
CA ASP A 293 10.87 -6.82 22.83
C ASP A 293 11.84 -7.93 22.42
N ALA A 294 13.11 -7.57 22.17
CA ALA A 294 14.10 -8.53 21.72
C ALA A 294 14.50 -9.48 22.86
N ASP A 295 14.42 -10.78 22.59
CA ASP A 295 14.99 -11.82 23.46
C ASP A 295 16.47 -11.49 23.79
N PRO A 296 16.94 -11.75 25.04
CA PRO A 296 18.28 -11.36 25.47
C PRO A 296 19.41 -11.85 24.56
N GLU A 297 19.34 -13.07 24.02
CA GLU A 297 20.38 -13.58 23.14
C GLU A 297 20.36 -12.89 21.77
N LYS A 298 19.16 -12.64 21.22
CA LYS A 298 19.02 -11.85 19.99
C LYS A 298 19.51 -10.43 20.18
N ALA A 299 19.19 -9.80 21.32
CA ALA A 299 19.67 -8.46 21.67
C ALA A 299 21.20 -8.44 21.73
N ARG A 300 21.83 -9.39 22.44
CA ARG A 300 23.29 -9.54 22.54
C ARG A 300 23.95 -9.64 21.17
N ILE A 301 23.44 -10.49 20.29
CA ILE A 301 23.96 -10.68 18.92
C ILE A 301 23.86 -9.39 18.10
N GLN A 302 22.74 -8.68 18.17
CA GLN A 302 22.56 -7.43 17.43
C GLN A 302 23.44 -6.31 17.96
N THR A 303 23.61 -6.23 19.28
CA THR A 303 24.51 -5.27 19.93
C THR A 303 25.95 -5.52 19.50
N GLU A 304 26.42 -6.77 19.53
CA GLU A 304 27.76 -7.13 19.08
C GLU A 304 28.01 -6.74 17.62
N LYS A 305 27.02 -6.91 16.73
CA LYS A 305 27.09 -6.45 15.33
C LYS A 305 27.17 -4.94 15.22
N CYS A 306 26.43 -4.19 16.03
CA CYS A 306 26.48 -2.73 16.00
C CYS A 306 27.83 -2.21 16.51
N LEU A 307 28.39 -2.84 17.55
CA LEU A 307 29.71 -2.50 18.10
C LEU A 307 30.84 -2.74 17.09
N LYS A 308 30.79 -3.85 16.34
CA LYS A 308 31.83 -4.21 15.35
C LYS A 308 31.76 -3.44 14.03
N SER A 309 30.65 -2.75 13.77
CA SER A 309 30.41 -2.04 12.51
C SER A 309 30.44 -0.52 12.72
N THR A 310 30.27 0.22 11.64
CA THR A 310 30.13 1.68 11.69
C THR A 310 28.86 2.14 12.43
N SER A 311 27.91 1.24 12.76
CA SER A 311 26.71 1.61 13.50
C SER A 311 27.01 2.27 14.84
N SER A 312 28.00 1.77 15.59
CA SER A 312 28.36 2.33 16.90
C SER A 312 28.97 3.74 16.82
N SER A 313 29.66 4.07 15.72
CA SER A 313 30.42 5.32 15.58
C SER A 313 29.73 6.36 14.69
N LEU A 314 29.07 5.92 13.62
CA LEU A 314 28.37 6.80 12.67
C LEU A 314 26.85 6.79 12.87
N GLY A 315 26.29 5.84 13.62
CA GLY A 315 24.83 5.68 13.74
C GLY A 315 24.18 5.00 12.54
N PHE A 316 24.96 4.36 11.66
CA PHE A 316 24.48 3.52 10.56
C PHE A 316 25.58 2.61 10.02
N ARG A 317 25.22 1.64 9.16
CA ARG A 317 26.17 0.80 8.40
C ARG A 317 25.67 0.47 7.00
N LEU A 318 26.59 0.25 6.08
CA LEU A 318 26.27 -0.20 4.72
C LEU A 318 25.83 -1.67 4.73
N ALA A 319 24.56 -1.94 4.44
CA ALA A 319 23.99 -3.28 4.39
C ALA A 319 24.11 -3.92 3.00
N GLY A 320 24.31 -3.11 1.96
CA GLY A 320 24.72 -3.57 0.64
C GLY A 320 24.71 -2.45 -0.39
N ARG A 321 25.39 -2.67 -1.51
CA ARG A 321 25.40 -1.76 -2.68
C ARG A 321 25.41 -2.58 -3.96
N LYS A 322 24.74 -2.09 -5.01
CA LYS A 322 24.81 -2.59 -6.38
C LYS A 322 24.85 -1.39 -7.32
N VAL A 323 25.89 -1.26 -8.13
CA VAL A 323 26.06 -0.12 -9.06
C VAL A 323 26.45 -0.63 -10.43
N TYR A 324 25.80 -0.13 -11.48
CA TYR A 324 26.15 -0.40 -12.85
C TYR A 324 27.34 0.48 -13.27
N LEU A 325 28.42 -0.15 -13.70
CA LEU A 325 29.58 0.54 -14.26
C LEU A 325 29.45 0.57 -15.79
N LYS A 326 29.24 1.77 -16.34
CA LYS A 326 29.03 2.00 -17.78
C LYS A 326 30.24 1.60 -18.61
N GLU A 327 31.45 1.91 -18.13
CA GLU A 327 32.72 1.56 -18.79
C GLU A 327 32.87 0.05 -18.98
N LYS A 328 32.59 -0.72 -17.92
CA LYS A 328 32.76 -2.18 -17.89
C LYS A 328 31.51 -2.95 -18.34
N LYS A 329 30.38 -2.27 -18.49
CA LYS A 329 29.05 -2.84 -18.76
C LYS A 329 28.63 -3.92 -17.76
N GLU A 330 29.07 -3.81 -16.51
CA GLU A 330 28.83 -4.81 -15.47
C GLU A 330 28.30 -4.15 -14.18
N PHE A 331 27.78 -4.97 -13.26
CA PHE A 331 27.42 -4.50 -11.92
C PHE A 331 28.54 -4.80 -10.93
N THR A 332 28.92 -3.80 -10.15
CA THR A 332 29.67 -4.00 -8.91
C THR A 332 28.71 -4.21 -7.75
N LYS A 333 29.11 -5.03 -6.78
CA LYS A 333 28.34 -5.33 -5.58
C LYS A 333 29.20 -5.17 -4.34
N PHE A 334 28.61 -4.59 -3.31
CA PHE A 334 29.14 -4.59 -1.95
C PHE A 334 28.24 -5.48 -1.09
N GLU A 335 28.82 -6.50 -0.47
CA GLU A 335 28.07 -7.48 0.29
C GLU A 335 27.87 -7.09 1.75
N ARG A 336 26.72 -7.49 2.29
CA ARG A 336 26.33 -7.27 3.68
C ARG A 336 27.35 -7.74 4.72
N LYS A 337 28.09 -8.83 4.44
CA LYS A 337 29.09 -9.37 5.36
C LYS A 337 30.28 -8.41 5.50
N VAL A 338 30.67 -7.74 4.42
CA VAL A 338 31.76 -6.75 4.42
C VAL A 338 31.37 -5.53 5.25
N GLY A 339 30.14 -5.03 5.10
CA GLY A 339 29.65 -3.87 5.84
C GLY A 339 29.53 -4.07 7.36
N GLN A 340 29.51 -5.30 7.84
CA GLN A 340 29.47 -5.60 9.30
C GLN A 340 30.82 -5.40 9.99
N THR A 341 31.91 -5.29 9.24
CA THR A 341 33.27 -5.13 9.76
C THR A 341 34.02 -3.99 9.08
N MET A 342 33.36 -3.21 8.23
CA MET A 342 33.97 -2.13 7.46
C MET A 342 34.37 -0.96 8.39
N PRO A 343 35.60 -0.42 8.26
CA PRO A 343 36.01 0.79 8.98
C PRO A 343 35.20 2.02 8.54
N LYS A 344 34.98 2.97 9.46
CA LYS A 344 34.16 4.17 9.18
C LYS A 344 34.78 5.05 8.09
N GLU A 345 36.10 5.08 7.97
CA GLU A 345 36.86 5.85 6.99
C GLU A 345 36.63 5.36 5.55
N GLN A 346 36.15 4.12 5.39
CA GLN A 346 35.84 3.55 4.07
C GLN A 346 34.45 3.97 3.58
N PHE A 347 33.51 4.31 4.47
CA PHE A 347 32.14 4.61 4.07
C PHE A 347 32.03 5.75 3.04
N PRO A 348 32.73 6.90 3.17
CA PRO A 348 32.70 7.94 2.14
C PRO A 348 33.12 7.46 0.75
N LYS A 349 34.06 6.50 0.67
CA LYS A 349 34.49 5.90 -0.62
C LYS A 349 33.39 5.04 -1.23
N GLU A 350 32.68 4.25 -0.43
CA GLU A 350 31.55 3.44 -0.92
C GLU A 350 30.38 4.31 -1.36
N LEU A 351 30.15 5.44 -0.68
CA LEU A 351 29.17 6.44 -1.07
C LEU A 351 29.55 7.13 -2.39
N TYR A 352 30.82 7.50 -2.55
CA TYR A 352 31.34 8.02 -3.82
C TYR A 352 31.12 7.03 -4.95
N GLN A 353 31.47 5.76 -4.74
CA GLN A 353 31.27 4.69 -5.72
C GLN A 353 29.79 4.44 -6.04
N PHE A 354 28.85 4.86 -5.20
CA PHE A 354 27.43 4.79 -5.51
C PHE A 354 27.00 5.83 -6.54
N PHE A 355 27.63 7.01 -6.54
CA PHE A 355 27.35 8.10 -7.48
C PHE A 355 28.29 8.12 -8.69
N PHE A 356 29.21 7.17 -8.79
CA PHE A 356 30.17 7.07 -9.89
C PHE A 356 29.91 5.82 -10.75
N ASN A 357 29.68 6.01 -12.05
CA ASN A 357 29.39 4.90 -12.98
C ASN A 357 30.63 4.35 -13.69
N GLY A 358 31.85 4.71 -13.27
CA GLY A 358 33.10 4.36 -13.95
C GLY A 358 33.56 5.40 -14.98
N VAL A 359 32.68 6.30 -15.42
CA VAL A 359 32.97 7.34 -16.41
C VAL A 359 32.81 8.73 -15.81
N GLU A 360 31.72 8.95 -15.09
CA GLU A 360 31.35 10.25 -14.52
C GLU A 360 30.78 10.09 -13.12
N PHE A 361 30.89 11.17 -12.35
CA PHE A 361 30.27 11.31 -11.03
C PHE A 361 28.98 12.11 -11.16
N PHE A 362 27.88 11.59 -10.62
CA PHE A 362 26.56 12.20 -10.71
C PHE A 362 26.29 13.17 -9.56
N GLU A 363 26.73 14.43 -9.70
CA GLU A 363 26.46 15.49 -8.71
C GLU A 363 24.95 15.70 -8.46
N GLU A 364 24.11 15.51 -9.49
CA GLU A 364 22.66 15.62 -9.35
C GLU A 364 22.07 14.56 -8.41
N LEU A 365 22.65 13.35 -8.35
CA LEU A 365 22.24 12.33 -7.40
C LEU A 365 22.60 12.75 -5.98
N GLN A 366 23.85 13.17 -5.76
CA GLN A 366 24.31 13.64 -4.45
C GLN A 366 23.39 14.75 -3.92
N LYS A 367 23.10 15.75 -4.75
CA LYS A 367 22.18 16.85 -4.41
C LYS A 367 20.78 16.35 -4.09
N PHE A 368 20.21 15.49 -4.93
CA PHE A 368 18.87 14.92 -4.70
C PHE A 368 18.78 14.19 -3.36
N TYR A 369 19.73 13.29 -3.08
CA TYR A 369 19.70 12.50 -1.85
C TYR A 369 19.94 13.37 -0.62
N LEU A 370 20.84 14.35 -0.70
CA LEU A 370 21.06 15.31 0.37
C LEU A 370 19.77 16.04 0.74
N GLU A 371 19.11 16.67 -0.23
CA GLU A 371 17.85 17.40 -0.01
C GLU A 371 16.74 16.49 0.54
N LYS A 372 16.67 15.23 0.08
CA LYS A 372 15.68 14.25 0.56
C LYS A 372 15.93 13.79 1.99
N ILE A 373 17.19 13.54 2.35
CA ILE A 373 17.58 13.10 3.69
C ILE A 373 17.44 14.23 4.70
N GLU A 374 17.75 15.48 4.33
CA GLU A 374 17.51 16.65 5.18
C GLU A 374 16.01 16.81 5.50
N LYS A 375 15.13 16.70 4.48
CA LYS A 375 13.68 16.69 4.72
C LYS A 375 13.23 15.54 5.63
N PHE A 376 13.78 14.34 5.43
CA PHE A 376 13.46 13.19 6.26
C PHE A 376 13.96 13.37 7.71
N TYR A 377 15.12 13.99 7.89
CA TYR A 377 15.69 14.34 9.19
C TYR A 377 14.79 15.31 9.96
N ASP A 378 14.28 16.35 9.30
CA ASP A 378 13.34 17.29 9.93
C ASP A 378 12.07 16.58 10.43
N LEU A 379 11.53 15.64 9.64
CA LEU A 379 10.40 14.80 10.05
C LEU A 379 10.75 13.93 11.27
N MET A 380 11.89 13.26 11.27
CA MET A 380 12.31 12.42 12.40
C MET A 380 12.53 13.22 13.68
N ILE A 381 12.98 14.47 13.58
CA ILE A 381 13.06 15.41 14.72
C ILE A 381 11.68 15.84 15.20
N GLN A 382 10.76 16.09 14.28
CA GLN A 382 9.40 16.50 14.62
C GLN A 382 8.65 15.38 15.35
N PHE A 383 8.77 14.13 14.89
CA PHE A 383 8.05 12.98 15.43
C PHE A 383 8.91 12.16 16.40
N LYS A 384 9.36 12.79 17.49
CA LYS A 384 10.27 12.18 18.48
C LYS A 384 9.74 10.92 19.20
N LYS A 385 8.46 10.59 19.06
CA LYS A 385 7.88 9.35 19.63
C LYS A 385 7.87 8.19 18.64
N LEU A 386 8.15 8.46 17.37
CA LEU A 386 8.33 7.46 16.32
C LEU A 386 9.77 6.95 16.36
N ARG A 387 9.94 5.65 16.48
CA ARG A 387 11.26 5.00 16.59
C ARG A 387 11.31 3.77 15.72
N SER A 388 12.49 3.47 15.19
CA SER A 388 12.66 2.31 14.34
C SER A 388 14.06 1.74 14.47
N PHE A 389 14.11 0.52 15.00
CA PHE A 389 15.35 -0.20 15.23
C PHE A 389 15.65 -1.09 14.03
N SER A 390 16.89 -1.06 13.54
CA SER A 390 17.32 -1.92 12.43
C SER A 390 16.56 -1.69 11.11
N SER A 391 15.88 -0.56 10.93
CA SER A 391 15.35 -0.16 9.61
C SER A 391 16.46 0.43 8.73
N SER A 392 16.14 0.63 7.47
CA SER A 392 17.10 1.03 6.45
C SER A 392 16.61 2.21 5.61
N LEU A 393 17.56 3.00 5.12
CA LEU A 393 17.36 3.89 3.99
C LEU A 393 17.87 3.21 2.71
N LEU A 394 16.96 2.97 1.78
CA LEU A 394 17.21 2.40 0.47
C LEU A 394 17.27 3.50 -0.58
N PHE A 395 18.45 3.66 -1.18
CA PHE A 395 18.75 4.58 -2.26
C PHE A 395 18.61 3.82 -3.58
N LEU A 396 17.96 4.42 -4.57
CA LEU A 396 17.65 3.79 -5.86
C LEU A 396 17.79 4.79 -7.01
N TYR A 397 18.50 4.44 -8.06
CA TYR A 397 18.48 5.18 -9.32
C TYR A 397 18.69 4.23 -10.51
N ASP A 398 18.39 4.69 -11.72
CA ASP A 398 18.69 3.97 -12.95
C ASP A 398 20.08 4.35 -13.45
N GLY A 399 20.98 3.37 -13.56
CA GLY A 399 22.36 3.58 -14.03
C GLY A 399 22.48 3.76 -15.55
N GLU A 400 21.37 3.62 -16.29
CA GLU A 400 21.35 3.78 -17.74
C GLU A 400 20.08 4.54 -18.18
N GLY A 401 20.27 5.62 -18.96
CA GLY A 401 19.18 6.50 -19.35
C GLY A 401 18.92 7.62 -18.33
N LYS A 402 17.65 7.86 -17.96
CA LYS A 402 17.28 8.90 -17.00
C LYS A 402 17.43 8.37 -15.57
N LEU A 403 18.25 9.03 -14.75
CA LEU A 403 18.61 8.53 -13.42
C LEU A 403 17.42 8.26 -12.48
N ASN A 404 16.35 9.07 -12.55
CA ASN A 404 15.11 8.89 -11.78
C ASN A 404 15.34 8.49 -10.30
N PRO A 405 16.08 9.26 -9.49
CA PRO A 405 16.45 8.81 -8.15
C PRO A 405 15.25 8.73 -7.19
N LYS A 406 15.29 7.77 -6.26
CA LYS A 406 14.31 7.54 -5.20
C LYS A 406 15.01 7.17 -3.90
N LEU A 407 14.42 7.60 -2.78
CA LEU A 407 14.88 7.27 -1.43
C LEU A 407 13.70 6.72 -0.64
N TYR A 408 13.87 5.53 -0.04
CA TYR A 408 12.85 4.89 0.77
C TYR A 408 13.37 4.48 2.13
N TRP A 409 12.59 4.74 3.17
CA TRP A 409 12.69 4.12 4.48
C TRP A 409 11.96 2.76 4.44
N ILE A 410 12.63 1.70 4.88
CA ILE A 410 12.16 0.31 4.78
C ILE A 410 12.54 -0.51 6.01
N ASP A 411 12.04 -1.75 6.09
CA ASP A 411 12.31 -2.74 7.15
C ASP A 411 11.71 -2.35 8.52
N PHE A 412 10.38 -2.38 8.63
CA PHE A 412 9.69 -1.81 9.80
C PHE A 412 9.39 -2.79 10.94
N ALA A 413 9.91 -4.01 10.90
CA ALA A 413 9.58 -5.06 11.88
C ALA A 413 9.86 -4.69 13.36
N HIS A 414 10.68 -3.68 13.63
CA HIS A 414 10.95 -3.15 14.96
C HIS A 414 10.73 -1.64 14.99
N SER A 415 9.59 -1.19 14.49
CA SER A 415 9.19 0.21 14.49
C SER A 415 7.98 0.42 15.38
N TYR A 416 7.99 1.52 16.12
CA TYR A 416 7.09 1.77 17.22
C TYR A 416 6.68 3.24 17.21
N ASP A 417 5.44 3.53 17.61
CA ASP A 417 5.02 4.85 18.02
C ASP A 417 4.83 4.92 19.54
N ASN A 418 4.80 6.15 20.06
CA ASN A 418 4.58 6.43 21.50
C ASN A 418 5.68 5.92 22.44
N ILE A 419 6.94 5.81 21.98
CA ILE A 419 8.06 5.59 22.90
C ILE A 419 8.21 6.81 23.84
N PRO A 420 8.36 6.61 25.17
CA PRO A 420 8.53 7.70 26.13
C PRO A 420 9.70 8.64 25.81
N GLU A 421 9.53 9.94 26.08
CA GLU A 421 10.58 10.94 25.90
C GLU A 421 11.74 10.69 26.86
N GLY A 422 12.99 10.72 26.34
CA GLY A 422 14.22 10.52 27.12
C GLY A 422 15.00 9.24 26.80
N GLN A 423 14.41 8.29 26.06
CA GLN A 423 15.11 7.12 25.52
C GLN A 423 15.58 7.39 24.07
N ASP A 424 16.64 8.19 23.89
CA ASP A 424 17.32 8.35 22.59
C ASP A 424 18.21 7.12 22.29
N GLU A 425 17.61 5.94 22.24
CA GLU A 425 18.33 4.65 22.27
C GLU A 425 18.47 3.98 20.90
N ASP A 426 17.81 4.47 19.84
CA ASP A 426 17.94 3.88 18.50
C ASP A 426 19.12 4.45 17.71
N GLY A 427 19.54 5.69 17.99
CA GLY A 427 20.62 6.40 17.29
C GLY A 427 20.30 6.77 15.85
N PHE A 428 19.02 6.75 15.43
CA PHE A 428 18.62 6.98 14.05
C PHE A 428 18.89 8.43 13.63
N VAL A 429 18.49 9.40 14.44
CA VAL A 429 18.69 10.84 14.18
C VAL A 429 20.18 11.20 14.18
N PHE A 430 20.97 10.59 15.07
CA PHE A 430 22.43 10.68 15.05
C PHE A 430 23.02 10.16 13.73
N GLY A 431 22.54 8.99 13.28
CA GLY A 431 22.89 8.40 11.99
C GLY A 431 22.61 9.33 10.81
N LEU A 432 21.40 9.90 10.74
CA LEU A 432 21.01 10.85 9.70
C LEU A 432 21.93 12.08 9.68
N LYS A 433 22.22 12.67 10.85
CA LYS A 433 23.09 13.84 10.96
C LYS A 433 24.49 13.56 10.39
N ASN A 434 25.08 12.41 10.72
CA ASN A 434 26.39 12.02 10.20
C ASN A 434 26.34 11.73 8.69
N LEU A 435 25.27 11.07 8.20
CA LEU A 435 25.11 10.79 6.78
C LEU A 435 24.98 12.07 5.95
N ILE A 436 24.22 13.06 6.45
CA ILE A 436 24.10 14.40 5.84
C ILE A 436 25.47 15.06 5.78
N GLN A 437 26.25 15.01 6.87
CA GLN A 437 27.58 15.61 6.89
C GLN A 437 28.51 14.97 5.85
N ILE A 438 28.54 13.64 5.80
CA ILE A 438 29.37 12.90 4.83
C ILE A 438 28.94 13.21 3.40
N LEU A 439 27.64 13.33 3.11
CA LEU A 439 27.13 13.73 1.80
C LEU A 439 27.55 15.15 1.41
N LYS A 440 27.60 16.10 2.36
CA LYS A 440 28.05 17.48 2.11
C LYS A 440 29.55 17.58 1.84
N GLU A 441 30.34 16.70 2.46
CA GLU A 441 31.79 16.66 2.33
C GLU A 441 32.29 15.80 1.16
N LEU A 442 31.40 15.05 0.52
CA LEU A 442 31.73 14.20 -0.63
C LEU A 442 32.16 15.10 -1.80
N LYS A 443 33.43 14.96 -2.20
CA LYS A 443 34.08 15.73 -3.27
C LYS A 443 34.61 14.80 -4.35
#